data_AF-A0A654CAC6-F1
#
_entry.id   AF-A0A654CAC6-F1
#
_cell.length_a   1.000
_cell.length_b   1.000
_cell.length_c   1.000
_cell.angle_alpha   90.00
_cell.angle_beta   90.00
_cell.angle_gamma   90.00
#
_symmetry.space_group_name_H-M   'P 1'
#
loop_
_entity.id
_entity.type
_entity.pdbx_description
1 polymer ?
#
loop_
_entity_poly.entity_id
_entity_poly.type
_entity_poly.pdbx_seq_one_letter_code
_entity_poly.pdbx_strand_id
1 'polypeptide(L)'
;MPALRQFTVVDPNERINIALKLSTRTSIEQYRLFYTAAYGHGVERGELVEEVLRAFFENDADFQRFIKKMTPADKANVDKSLGVTRQTGGIGETLIDDA
;
A
#
# COMPACT_ATOMS: atom_id res chain seq x y z
N MET A 1 -5.06 -13.81 15.79
CA MET A 1 -4.70 -12.53 15.15
C MET A 1 -3.94 -12.86 13.87
N PRO A 2 -4.30 -12.30 12.71
CA PRO A 2 -3.53 -12.54 11.50
C PRO A 2 -2.16 -11.86 11.65
N ALA A 3 -1.08 -12.62 11.50
CA ALA A 3 0.27 -12.07 11.43
C ALA A 3 0.45 -11.37 10.08
N LEU A 4 0.98 -10.14 10.08
CA LEU A 4 1.38 -9.44 8.85
C LEU A 4 2.43 -10.31 8.13
N ARG A 5 2.29 -10.48 6.81
CA ARG A 5 3.23 -11.30 6.02
C ARG A 5 4.63 -10.65 6.04
N GLN A 6 5.68 -11.42 5.77
CA GLN A 6 7.03 -10.86 5.64
C GLN A 6 7.17 -10.13 4.30
N PHE A 7 7.82 -8.97 4.28
CA PHE A 7 8.01 -8.15 3.07
C PHE A 7 9.44 -7.63 2.96
N THR A 8 9.95 -7.56 1.73
CA THR A 8 11.27 -7.03 1.35
C THR A 8 11.11 -6.31 0.02
N VAL A 9 10.51 -5.11 0.03
CA VAL A 9 10.48 -4.24 -1.14
C VAL A 9 10.75 -2.81 -0.69
N VAL A 10 11.94 -2.33 -1.00
CA VAL A 10 12.36 -0.94 -0.75
C VAL A 10 12.15 -0.16 -2.04
N ASP A 11 11.17 0.75 -2.07
CA ASP A 11 11.07 1.75 -3.13
C ASP A 11 11.90 3.00 -2.75
N PRO A 12 12.98 3.33 -3.49
CA PRO A 12 13.88 4.42 -3.14
C PRO A 12 13.32 5.83 -3.42
N ASN A 13 12.19 5.98 -4.12
CA ASN A 13 11.83 7.27 -4.74
C ASN A 13 10.66 8.05 -4.13
N GLU A 14 9.95 7.54 -3.12
CA GLU A 14 8.80 8.28 -2.57
C GLU A 14 8.80 8.35 -1.04
N ARG A 15 9.48 9.36 -0.49
CA ARG A 15 9.31 9.74 0.93
C ARG A 15 7.96 10.42 1.10
N ILE A 16 6.91 9.66 1.39
CA ILE A 16 5.60 10.23 1.74
C ILE A 16 5.72 10.91 3.11
N ASN A 17 5.80 12.24 3.14
CA ASN A 17 5.78 13.03 4.38
C ASN A 17 4.34 13.15 4.90
N ILE A 18 3.84 12.09 5.54
CA ILE A 18 2.51 12.07 6.15
C ILE A 18 2.56 12.78 7.51
N ALA A 19 1.78 13.84 7.68
CA ALA A 19 1.59 14.50 8.97
C ALA A 19 0.68 13.63 9.87
N LEU A 20 1.29 12.71 10.62
CA LEU A 20 0.59 11.85 11.56
C LEU A 20 0.42 12.52 12.93
N LYS A 21 -0.75 12.34 13.55
CA LYS A 21 -0.98 12.72 14.95
C LYS A 21 0.05 12.05 15.86
N LEU A 22 0.41 12.70 16.97
CA LEU A 22 1.40 12.16 17.91
C LEU A 22 0.97 10.78 18.44
N SER A 23 -0.31 10.58 18.77
CA SER A 23 -0.84 9.29 19.21
C SER A 23 -0.59 8.17 18.20
N THR A 24 -0.85 8.42 16.92
CA THR A 24 -0.61 7.45 15.83
C THR A 24 0.88 7.12 15.69
N ARG A 25 1.75 8.13 15.77
CA ARG A 25 3.21 7.92 15.74
C ARG A 25 3.68 7.08 16.93
N THR A 26 3.15 7.33 18.12
CA THR A 26 3.43 6.51 19.30
C THR A 26 3.04 5.06 19.10
N SER A 27 1.84 4.79 18.57
CA SER A 27 1.38 3.42 18.30
C SER A 27 2.24 2.69 17.26
N ILE A 28 2.68 3.40 16.20
CA ILE A 28 3.59 2.85 15.20
C ILE A 28 4.92 2.44 15.86
N GLU A 29 5.50 3.28 16.70
CA GLU A 29 6.75 2.96 17.40
C GLU A 29 6.60 1.80 18.37
N GLN A 30 5.52 1.76 19.14
CA GLN A 30 5.21 0.66 20.04
C GLN A 30 5.11 -0.66 19.28
N TYR A 31 4.43 -0.65 18.13
CA TYR A 31 4.30 -1.84 17.29
C TYR A 31 5.64 -2.26 16.69
N ARG A 32 6.48 -1.32 16.26
CA ARG A 32 7.83 -1.61 15.74
C ARG A 32 8.71 -2.30 16.80
N LEU A 33 8.67 -1.82 18.04
CA LEU A 33 9.38 -2.43 19.17
C LEU A 33 8.86 -3.84 19.46
N PHE A 34 7.54 -4.01 19.50
CA PHE A 34 6.91 -5.33 19.66
C PHE A 34 7.32 -6.30 18.54
N TYR A 35 7.25 -5.87 17.28
CA TYR A 35 7.57 -6.70 16.12
C TYR A 35 9.02 -7.17 16.16
N THR A 36 9.94 -6.27 16.46
CA THR A 36 11.37 -6.59 16.59
C THR A 36 11.61 -7.61 17.71
N ALA A 37 10.95 -7.42 18.85
CA ALA A 37 11.06 -8.34 19.99
C ALA A 37 10.44 -9.72 19.69
N ALA A 38 9.34 -9.77 18.94
CA ALA A 38 8.62 -11.02 18.65
C ALA A 38 9.25 -11.83 17.50
N TYR A 39 9.81 -11.16 16.48
CA TYR A 39 10.23 -11.81 15.23
C TYR A 39 11.74 -11.67 14.94
N GLY A 40 12.50 -11.00 15.80
CA GLY A 40 13.96 -10.96 15.74
C GLY A 40 14.56 -10.08 14.63
N HIS A 41 13.73 -9.32 13.90
CA HIS A 41 14.18 -8.36 12.90
C HIS A 41 13.34 -7.08 12.97
N GLY A 42 13.98 -5.95 12.68
CA GLY A 42 13.31 -4.65 12.63
C GLY A 42 12.47 -4.51 11.36
N VAL A 43 11.45 -3.66 11.45
CA VAL A 43 10.66 -3.20 10.30
C VAL A 43 10.80 -1.69 10.17
N GLU A 44 10.93 -1.19 8.95
CA GLU A 44 10.98 0.26 8.73
C GLU A 44 9.61 0.91 8.96
N ARG A 45 9.61 2.17 9.40
CA ARG A 45 8.35 2.88 9.72
C ARG A 45 7.45 3.01 8.50
N GLY A 46 8.04 3.29 7.33
CA GLY A 46 7.30 3.43 6.07
C GLY A 46 6.62 2.13 5.69
N GLU A 47 7.38 1.03 5.66
CA GLU A 47 6.87 -0.31 5.36
C GLU A 47 5.74 -0.72 6.31
N LEU A 48 5.90 -0.47 7.61
CA LEU A 48 4.86 -0.77 8.58
C LEU A 48 3.57 0.02 8.32
N VAL A 49 3.69 1.30 7.97
CA VAL A 49 2.52 2.15 7.66
C VAL A 49 1.83 1.67 6.39
N GLU A 50 2.58 1.38 5.33
CA GLU A 50 2.03 0.84 4.08
C GLU A 50 1.27 -0.45 4.32
N GLU A 51 1.82 -1.34 5.15
CA GLU A 51 1.23 -2.64 5.36
C GLU A 51 -0.01 -2.60 6.27
N VAL A 52 -0.02 -1.67 7.24
CA VAL A 52 -1.24 -1.35 8.01
C VAL A 52 -2.34 -0.81 7.10
N LEU A 53 -2.00 0.11 6.18
CA LEU A 53 -2.97 0.67 5.23
C LEU A 53 -3.49 -0.38 4.26
N ARG A 54 -2.61 -1.21 3.69
CA ARG A 54 -2.99 -2.32 2.81
C ARG A 54 -3.91 -3.29 3.52
N ALA A 55 -3.54 -3.75 4.72
CA ALA A 55 -4.36 -4.65 5.52
C ALA A 55 -5.74 -4.04 5.82
N PHE A 56 -5.81 -2.73 6.11
CA PHE A 56 -7.09 -2.04 6.30
C PHE A 56 -7.96 -2.10 5.03
N PHE A 57 -7.42 -1.70 3.88
CA PHE A 57 -8.18 -1.69 2.62
C PHE A 57 -8.60 -3.10 2.16
N GLU A 58 -7.75 -4.11 2.34
CA GLU A 58 -8.06 -5.50 1.98
C GLU A 58 -9.21 -6.08 2.82
N ASN A 59 -9.30 -5.70 4.10
CA ASN A 59 -10.32 -6.20 5.03
C ASN A 59 -11.62 -5.39 5.01
N ASP A 60 -11.64 -4.20 4.40
CA ASP A 60 -12.85 -3.40 4.24
C ASP A 60 -13.72 -3.95 3.09
N ALA A 61 -14.69 -4.79 3.44
CA ALA A 61 -15.58 -5.44 2.47
C ALA A 61 -16.40 -4.45 1.63
N ASP A 62 -16.78 -3.30 2.18
CA ASP A 62 -17.57 -2.30 1.46
C ASP A 62 -16.69 -1.53 0.48
N PHE A 63 -15.47 -1.19 0.87
CA PHE A 63 -14.47 -0.62 -0.03
C PHE A 63 -14.14 -1.58 -1.18
N GLN A 64 -13.96 -2.87 -0.90
CA GLN A 64 -13.73 -3.89 -1.93
C GLN A 64 -14.92 -4.00 -2.90
N ARG A 65 -16.16 -3.91 -2.40
CA ARG A 65 -17.37 -3.87 -3.25
C ARG A 65 -17.44 -2.61 -4.09
N PHE A 66 -17.04 -1.46 -3.54
CA PHE A 66 -16.96 -0.19 -4.25
C PHE A 66 -15.97 -0.28 -5.42
N ILE A 67 -14.73 -0.75 -5.18
CA ILE A 67 -13.71 -0.92 -6.23
C ILE A 67 -14.23 -1.79 -7.37
N LYS A 68 -14.91 -2.91 -7.06
CA LYS A 68 -15.48 -3.82 -8.07
C LYS A 68 -16.55 -3.17 -8.94
N LYS A 69 -17.20 -2.11 -8.46
CA LYS A 69 -18.26 -1.37 -9.16
C LYS A 69 -17.75 -0.08 -9.82
N MET A 70 -16.48 0.26 -9.69
CA MET A 70 -15.91 1.47 -10.29
C MET A 70 -16.06 1.46 -11.82
N THR A 71 -16.59 2.55 -12.35
CA THR A 71 -16.72 2.75 -13.79
C THR A 71 -15.36 3.04 -14.43
N PRO A 72 -15.22 2.92 -15.76
CA PRO A 72 -14.01 3.36 -16.45
C PRO A 72 -13.67 4.84 -16.20
N ALA A 73 -14.68 5.70 -16.04
CA ALA A 73 -14.48 7.11 -15.70
C ALA A 73 -13.89 7.28 -14.29
N ASP A 74 -14.36 6.50 -13.31
CA ASP A 74 -13.81 6.54 -11.95
C ASP A 74 -12.35 6.08 -11.92
N LYS A 75 -12.01 5.04 -12.69
CA LYS A 75 -10.63 4.56 -12.82
C LYS A 75 -9.73 5.61 -13.47
N ALA A 76 -10.21 6.27 -14.51
CA ALA A 76 -9.49 7.38 -15.15
C ALA A 76 -9.27 8.57 -14.19
N ASN A 77 -10.23 8.85 -13.29
CA ASN A 77 -10.07 9.87 -12.26
C ASN A 77 -9.00 9.49 -11.22
N VAL A 78 -8.93 8.21 -10.84
CA VAL A 78 -7.85 7.71 -9.97
C VAL A 78 -6.50 7.87 -10.65
N ASP A 79 -6.39 7.45 -11.92
CA ASP A 79 -5.16 7.55 -12.70
C ASP A 79 -4.68 9.00 -12.85
N LYS A 80 -5.60 9.91 -13.17
CA LYS A 80 -5.35 11.35 -13.20
C LYS A 80 -4.86 11.88 -11.85
N SER A 81 -5.46 11.44 -10.74
CA SER A 81 -5.09 11.88 -9.40
C SER A 81 -3.71 11.36 -8.98
N LEU A 82 -3.30 10.20 -9.48
CA LEU A 82 -1.96 9.63 -9.28
C LEU A 82 -0.93 10.17 -10.27
N GLY A 83 -1.32 10.97 -11.26
CA GLY A 83 -0.44 11.41 -12.33
C GLY A 83 0.05 10.26 -13.24
N VAL A 84 -0.63 9.11 -13.21
CA VAL A 84 -0.27 7.92 -13.98
C VAL A 84 -1.15 7.84 -15.22
N THR A 85 -0.58 7.58 -16.38
CA THR A 85 -1.35 7.27 -17.60
C THR A 85 -1.31 5.77 -17.84
N ARG A 86 -2.33 5.03 -17.37
CA ARG A 86 -2.46 3.61 -17.71
C ARG A 86 -3.10 3.51 -19.10
N GLN A 87 -2.41 2.93 -20.07
CA GLN A 87 -3.03 2.63 -21.37
C GLN A 87 -4.23 1.71 -21.13
N THR A 88 -5.43 2.17 -21.48
CA THR A 88 -6.63 1.34 -21.53
C THR A 88 -6.54 0.42 -22.76
N GLY A 89 -5.69 -0.59 -22.68
CA GLY A 89 -5.57 -1.70 -23.62
C GLY A 89 -6.01 -2.99 -22.94
N GLY A 90 -6.95 -3.70 -23.54
CA GLY A 90 -7.57 -4.90 -22.99
C GLY A 90 -6.61 -6.06 -22.72
N ILE A 91 -7.08 -6.94 -21.85
CA ILE A 91 -6.72 -8.34 -21.62
C ILE A 91 -5.73 -8.93 -22.65
N GLY A 92 -4.52 -9.26 -22.19
CA GLY A 92 -3.62 -10.24 -22.81
C GLY A 92 -2.46 -9.64 -23.60
N GLU A 93 -1.27 -10.14 -23.31
CA GLU A 93 -0.02 -9.97 -24.08
C GLU A 93 0.81 -8.70 -23.79
N THR A 94 1.54 -8.73 -22.67
CA THR A 94 2.82 -8.01 -22.58
C THR A 94 3.82 -8.68 -23.50
N LEU A 95 3.97 -8.15 -24.71
CA LEU A 95 5.20 -8.26 -25.48
C LEU A 95 6.24 -7.33 -24.84
N ILE A 96 7.36 -7.92 -24.45
CA ILE A 96 8.59 -7.24 -24.08
C ILE A 96 9.21 -6.76 -25.39
N ASP A 97 9.34 -5.45 -25.57
CA ASP A 97 10.28 -4.90 -26.56
C ASP A 97 11.46 -4.29 -25.80
N ASP A 98 12.60 -4.98 -25.92
CA ASP A 98 13.95 -4.52 -25.59
C ASP A 98 14.33 -3.33 -26.49
N ALA A 99 14.87 -2.28 -25.89
CA ALA A 99 15.70 -1.28 -26.57
C ALA A 99 16.80 -0.78 -25.63
#